data_AF-A0A3M6TIW4-F1
#
_entry.id   AF-A0A3M6TIW4-F1
#
_cell.length_a   1.000
_cell.length_b   1.000
_cell.length_c   1.000
_cell.angle_alpha   90.00
_cell.angle_beta   90.00
_cell.angle_gamma   90.00
#
_symmetry.space_group_name_H-M   'P 1'
#
loop_
_entity.id
_entity.type
_entity.pdbx_description
1 polymer ?
#
loop_
_entity_poly.entity_id
_entity_poly.type
_entity_poly.pdbx_seq_one_letter_code
_entity_poly.pdbx_strand_id
1 'polypeptide(L)'
;MEADASQSHAGKKVNSYSTEFKLEAVRFAVECSSNYQAAKKFNVDRKRIREWRANQSKLESASCKRKRLAGAGRKPFDLDIEEMLLEWVHE
;
A
#
# COMPACT_ATOMS: atom_id res chain seq x y z
N MET A 1 15.14 41.68 -1.62
CA MET A 1 14.58 40.49 -2.31
C MET A 1 14.04 39.59 -1.22
N GLU A 2 12.76 39.71 -0.90
CA GLU A 2 12.11 38.89 0.13
C GLU A 2 11.59 37.62 -0.54
N ALA A 3 12.03 36.46 -0.06
CA ALA A 3 11.60 35.17 -0.57
C ALA A 3 10.29 34.76 0.13
N ASP A 4 9.22 34.68 -0.67
CA ASP A 4 7.90 34.21 -0.28
C ASP A 4 7.98 32.72 0.14
N ALA A 5 7.70 32.46 1.42
CA ALA A 5 7.73 31.13 2.01
C ALA A 5 6.48 30.32 1.59
N SER A 6 6.57 29.74 0.40
CA SER A 6 6.23 28.34 0.09
C SER A 6 4.88 27.83 0.60
N GLN A 7 3.92 27.83 -0.33
CA GLN A 7 2.66 27.07 -0.29
C GLN A 7 2.84 25.68 0.36
N SER A 8 2.17 25.43 1.49
CA SER A 8 2.15 24.11 2.12
C SER A 8 1.37 23.11 1.24
N HIS A 9 2.02 22.05 0.75
CA HIS A 9 1.35 20.89 0.18
C HIS A 9 0.64 20.10 1.30
N ALA A 10 -0.51 20.57 1.77
CA ALA A 10 -1.43 19.72 2.51
C ALA A 10 -1.90 18.62 1.54
N GLY A 11 -1.16 17.50 1.50
CA GLY A 11 -1.31 16.45 0.51
C GLY A 11 -2.72 15.87 0.48
N LYS A 12 -3.22 15.52 -0.71
CA LYS A 12 -4.49 14.81 -0.86
C LYS A 12 -4.49 13.58 0.04
N LYS A 13 -5.53 13.43 0.89
CA LYS A 13 -5.72 12.25 1.74
C LYS A 13 -5.75 11.00 0.84
N VAL A 14 -4.76 10.13 1.02
CA VAL A 14 -4.68 8.86 0.28
C VAL A 14 -5.47 7.81 1.05
N ASN A 15 -6.49 7.25 0.41
CA ASN A 15 -7.25 6.15 1.00
C ASN A 15 -6.35 4.92 1.20
N SER A 16 -6.39 4.37 2.41
CA SER A 16 -5.66 3.15 2.77
C SER A 16 -6.62 1.98 2.86
N TYR A 17 -6.37 0.93 2.07
CA TYR A 17 -7.21 -0.26 1.96
C TYR A 17 -6.50 -1.49 2.54
N SER A 18 -7.24 -2.36 3.24
CA SER A 18 -6.71 -3.64 3.73
C SER A 18 -6.39 -4.58 2.56
N THR A 19 -5.51 -5.56 2.80
CA THR A 19 -5.14 -6.57 1.81
C THR A 19 -6.37 -7.40 1.40
N GLU A 20 -7.21 -7.78 2.37
CA GLU A 20 -8.48 -8.49 2.14
C GLU A 20 -9.41 -7.71 1.21
N PHE A 21 -9.60 -6.41 1.47
CA PHE A 21 -10.45 -5.57 0.62
C PHE A 21 -9.93 -5.48 -0.82
N LYS A 22 -8.61 -5.35 -1.00
CA LYS A 22 -8.00 -5.31 -2.33
C LYS A 22 -8.19 -6.63 -3.07
N LEU A 23 -8.01 -7.76 -2.39
CA LEU A 23 -8.18 -9.09 -2.97
C LEU A 23 -9.64 -9.33 -3.37
N GLU A 24 -10.60 -8.96 -2.54
CA GLU A 24 -12.03 -9.06 -2.84
C GLU A 24 -12.40 -8.23 -4.08
N ALA A 25 -11.91 -6.99 -4.16
CA ALA A 25 -12.13 -6.13 -5.31
C ALA A 25 -11.50 -6.69 -6.60
N VAL A 26 -10.34 -7.35 -6.49
CA VAL A 26 -9.68 -8.02 -7.63
C VAL A 26 -10.44 -9.27 -8.06
N ARG A 27 -10.90 -10.11 -7.13
CA ARG A 27 -11.72 -11.29 -7.42
C ARG A 27 -12.96 -10.91 -8.21
N PHE A 28 -13.71 -9.92 -7.73
CA PHE A 28 -14.89 -9.42 -8.42
C PHE A 28 -14.57 -8.83 -9.80
N ALA A 29 -13.43 -8.13 -9.96
CA ALA A 29 -12.99 -7.62 -11.26
C ALA A 29 -12.67 -8.73 -12.26
N VAL A 30 -12.13 -9.86 -11.80
CA VAL A 30 -11.85 -11.06 -12.62
C VAL A 30 -13.15 -11.77 -12.98
N GLU A 31 -14.04 -12.01 -12.01
CA GLU A 31 -15.36 -12.64 -12.22
C GLU A 31 -16.20 -11.87 -13.25
N CYS A 32 -16.25 -10.54 -13.14
CA CYS A 32 -17.00 -9.69 -14.07
C CYS A 32 -16.23 -9.34 -15.35
N SER A 33 -14.97 -9.78 -15.48
CA SER A 33 -14.03 -9.36 -16.53
C SER A 33 -13.97 -7.83 -16.74
N SER A 34 -14.21 -7.04 -15.69
CA SER A 34 -14.40 -5.59 -15.80
C SER A 34 -13.91 -4.84 -14.57
N ASN A 35 -12.82 -4.09 -14.77
CA ASN A 35 -12.30 -3.18 -13.74
C ASN A 35 -13.27 -2.01 -13.45
N TYR A 36 -14.14 -1.66 -14.41
CA TYR A 36 -15.12 -0.59 -14.22
C TYR A 36 -16.24 -1.02 -13.26
N GLN A 37 -16.77 -2.24 -13.43
CA GLN A 37 -17.79 -2.78 -12.54
C GLN A 37 -17.26 -2.90 -11.11
N ALA A 38 -16.02 -3.37 -10.94
CA ALA A 38 -15.36 -3.40 -9.64
C ALA A 38 -15.16 -2.01 -9.03
N ALA A 39 -14.67 -1.04 -9.81
CA ALA A 39 -14.53 0.34 -9.36
C ALA A 39 -15.85 0.91 -8.83
N LYS A 40 -16.96 0.67 -9.55
CA LYS A 40 -18.31 1.10 -9.16
C LYS A 40 -18.80 0.40 -7.90
N LYS A 41 -18.65 -0.94 -7.80
CA LYS A 41 -19.11 -1.73 -6.66
C LYS A 41 -18.37 -1.39 -5.36
N PHE A 42 -17.06 -1.21 -5.44
CA PHE A 42 -16.20 -0.98 -4.27
C PHE A 42 -15.96 0.50 -3.98
N ASN A 43 -16.51 1.41 -4.80
CA ASN A 43 -16.28 2.86 -4.72
C ASN A 43 -14.79 3.23 -4.68
N VAL A 44 -14.02 2.63 -5.58
CA VAL A 44 -12.57 2.86 -5.72
C VAL A 44 -12.28 3.34 -7.13
N ASP A 45 -11.31 4.24 -7.29
CA ASP A 45 -10.77 4.59 -8.59
C ASP A 45 -10.35 3.34 -9.40
N ARG A 46 -10.81 3.24 -10.64
CA ARG A 46 -10.48 2.17 -11.60
C ARG A 46 -8.97 1.96 -11.74
N LYS A 47 -8.17 3.03 -11.62
CA LYS A 47 -6.71 2.93 -11.63
C LYS A 47 -6.19 2.02 -10.52
N ARG A 48 -6.78 2.09 -9.31
CA ARG A 48 -6.39 1.23 -8.18
C ARG A 48 -6.74 -0.22 -8.41
N ILE A 49 -7.94 -0.51 -8.93
CA ILE A 49 -8.34 -1.87 -9.29
C ILE A 49 -7.33 -2.47 -10.28
N ARG A 50 -6.93 -1.70 -11.30
CA ARG A 50 -5.90 -2.13 -12.26
C ARG A 50 -4.55 -2.39 -11.59
N GLU A 51 -4.08 -1.49 -10.72
CA GLU A 51 -2.83 -1.65 -9.97
C GLU A 51 -2.83 -2.88 -9.06
N TRP A 52 -3.95 -3.14 -8.38
CA TRP A 52 -4.09 -4.30 -7.50
C TRP A 52 -4.13 -5.60 -8.27
N ARG A 53 -4.85 -5.63 -9.40
CA ARG A 53 -4.88 -6.80 -10.28
C ARG A 53 -3.49 -7.13 -10.85
N ALA A 54 -2.72 -6.12 -11.26
CA ALA A 54 -1.34 -6.31 -11.70
C ALA A 54 -0.41 -6.83 -10.59
N ASN A 55 -0.72 -6.54 -9.33
CA ASN A 55 0.04 -7.00 -8.16
C ASN A 55 -0.66 -8.12 -7.38
N GLN A 56 -1.59 -8.86 -8.01
CA GLN A 56 -2.41 -9.86 -7.31
C GLN A 56 -1.58 -10.90 -6.56
N SER A 57 -0.56 -11.48 -7.20
CA SER A 57 0.34 -12.47 -6.57
C SER A 57 1.05 -11.92 -5.32
N LYS A 58 1.41 -10.62 -5.31
CA LYS A 58 2.02 -9.96 -4.14
C LYS A 58 1.00 -9.69 -3.04
N LEU A 59 -0.27 -9.48 -3.39
CA LEU A 59 -1.35 -9.31 -2.43
C LEU A 59 -1.74 -10.64 -1.77
N GLU A 60 -1.71 -11.73 -2.54
CA GLU A 60 -2.00 -13.09 -2.04
C GLU A 60 -0.91 -13.62 -1.09
N SER A 61 0.36 -13.30 -1.36
CA SER A 61 1.48 -13.67 -0.48
C SER A 61 1.63 -12.76 0.76
N ALA A 62 0.88 -11.67 0.84
CA ALA A 62 0.94 -10.75 1.96
C ALA A 62 0.10 -11.23 3.15
N SER A 63 0.68 -11.18 4.36
CA SER A 63 -0.07 -11.49 5.59
C SER A 63 -1.24 -10.52 5.80
N CYS A 64 -2.43 -11.06 6.08
CA CYS A 64 -3.66 -10.30 6.32
C CYS A 64 -3.57 -9.31 7.51
N LYS A 65 -2.65 -9.54 8.44
CA LYS A 65 -2.50 -8.72 9.67
C LYS A 65 -1.96 -7.31 9.41
N ARG A 66 -1.30 -7.06 8.27
CA ARG A 66 -0.69 -5.76 7.93
C ARG A 66 -1.29 -5.17 6.66
N LYS A 67 -1.61 -3.86 6.68
CA LYS A 67 -2.09 -3.12 5.49
C LYS A 67 -1.01 -2.91 4.43
N ARG A 68 0.27 -2.94 4.84
CA ARG A 68 1.44 -2.73 3.97
C ARG A 68 2.06 -4.08 3.62
N LEU A 69 2.53 -4.21 2.37
CA LEU A 69 3.31 -5.35 1.93
C LEU A 69 4.62 -5.45 2.72
N ALA A 70 5.13 -6.68 2.89
CA ALA A 70 6.43 -6.90 3.51
C ALA A 70 7.52 -6.12 2.76
N GLY A 71 8.40 -5.47 3.52
CA GLY A 71 9.47 -4.64 2.96
C GLY A 71 9.04 -3.29 2.39
N ALA A 72 7.76 -2.90 2.48
CA ALA A 72 7.33 -1.55 2.13
C ALA A 72 7.67 -0.53 3.24
N GLY A 73 8.07 0.67 2.85
CA GLY A 73 8.47 1.74 3.78
C GLY A 73 9.94 2.10 3.68
N ARG A 74 10.38 2.97 4.59
CA ARG A 74 11.79 3.34 4.68
C ARG A 74 12.56 2.11 5.14
N LYS A 75 13.60 1.75 4.39
CA LYS A 75 14.51 0.69 4.77
C LYS A 75 15.47 1.21 5.85
N PRO A 76 15.95 0.33 6.75
CA PRO A 76 17.06 0.69 7.61
C PRO A 76 18.24 1.22 6.80
N PHE A 77 18.96 2.17 7.38
CA PHE A 77 20.15 2.73 6.76
C PHE A 77 21.30 1.73 6.76
N ASP A 78 21.44 1.01 7.87
CA ASP A 78 22.45 0.00 8.12
C ASP A 78 21.79 -1.17 8.84
N LEU A 79 21.89 -2.38 8.28
CA LEU A 79 21.26 -3.57 8.86
C LEU A 79 22.08 -4.12 10.02
N ASP A 80 23.40 -3.97 9.97
CA ASP A 80 24.31 -4.53 10.97
C ASP A 80 24.13 -3.79 12.30
N ILE A 81 23.92 -2.46 12.24
CA ILE A 81 23.61 -1.64 13.41
C ILE A 81 22.26 -2.03 14.03
N GLU A 82 21.23 -2.28 13.22
CA GLU A 82 19.90 -2.66 13.73
C GLU A 82 19.94 -4.05 14.38
N GLU A 83 20.73 -4.99 13.85
CA GLU A 83 20.92 -6.32 14.42
C GLU A 83 21.68 -6.24 15.75
N MET A 84 22.80 -5.51 15.79
CA MET A 84 23.58 -5.29 17.02
C MET A 84 22.76 -4.57 18.11
N LEU A 85 21.92 -3.61 17.72
CA LEU A 85 21.02 -2.93 18.64
C LEU A 85 19.95 -3.87 19.20
N LEU A 86 19.39 -4.74 18.35
CA LEU A 86 18.36 -5.70 18.76
C LEU A 86 18.91 -6.71 19.78
N GLU A 87 20.13 -7.20 19.57
CA GLU A 87 20.83 -8.07 20.51
C GLU A 87 21.01 -7.39 21.87
N TRP A 88 21.52 -6.15 21.88
CA TRP A 88 21.73 -5.38 23.11
C TRP A 88 20.45 -5.12 23.91
N VAL A 89 19.31 -4.89 23.24
CA VAL A 89 18.02 -4.66 23.92
C VAL A 89 17.48 -5.92 24.60
N HIS A 90 17.84 -7.10 24.10
CA HIS A 90 17.39 -8.38 24.65
C HIS A 90 18.28 -8.93 25.77
N GLU A 91 19.44 -8.31 26.01
CA GLU A 91 20.36 -8.59 27.11
C GLU A 91 19.97 -7.83 28.39
#